data_AF-A0A739VXG7-F1
#
_entry.id   AF-A0A739VXG7-F1
#
_cell.length_a   1.000
_cell.length_b   1.000
_cell.length_c   1.000
_cell.angle_alpha   90.00
_cell.angle_beta   90.00
_cell.angle_gamma   90.00
#
_symmetry.space_group_name_H-M   'P 1'
#
loop_
_entity.id
_entity.type
_entity.pdbx_description
1 polymer ?
#
loop_
_entity_poly.entity_id
_entity_poly.type
_entity_poly.pdbx_seq_one_letter_code
_entity_poly.pdbx_strand_id
1 'polypeptide(L)'
;ELCLSSVAHFFNVSERMVQYILSEYNIKFSDFVANERCRLLANKIMNDPYMNVDIHIYESGFNSITSANRQFKNRLGETPRKYQERQKAIYTNNKKNNSFS
;
A
#
# COMPACT_ATOMS: atom_id res chain seq x y z
N GLU A 1 -11.16 5.36 11.09
CA GLU A 1 -10.32 4.18 10.78
C GLU A 1 -11.10 3.22 9.89
N LEU A 2 -10.45 2.56 8.92
CA LEU A 2 -11.12 1.55 8.09
C LEU A 2 -11.22 0.24 8.87
N CYS A 3 -12.43 -0.11 9.30
CA CYS A 3 -12.75 -1.34 10.03
C CYS A 3 -13.92 -2.07 9.35
N LEU A 4 -14.14 -3.32 9.76
CA LEU A 4 -15.15 -4.20 9.17
C LEU A 4 -16.56 -3.59 9.24
N SER A 5 -16.91 -2.98 10.37
CA SER A 5 -18.19 -2.33 10.60
C SER A 5 -18.44 -1.17 9.62
N SER A 6 -17.43 -0.31 9.42
CA SER A 6 -17.51 0.80 8.47
C SER A 6 -17.75 0.32 7.03
N VAL A 7 -17.12 -0.78 6.63
CA VAL A 7 -17.29 -1.37 5.29
C VAL A 7 -18.69 -1.99 5.15
N ALA A 8 -19.12 -2.77 6.15
CA ALA A 8 -20.45 -3.39 6.16
C ALA A 8 -21.56 -2.33 6.08
N HIS A 9 -21.44 -1.27 6.87
CA HIS A 9 -22.35 -0.13 6.84
C HIS A 9 -22.37 0.56 5.47
N PHE A 10 -21.21 0.84 4.88
CA PHE A 10 -21.11 1.48 3.56
C PHE A 10 -21.81 0.67 2.46
N PHE A 11 -21.69 -0.65 2.49
CA PHE A 11 -22.34 -1.54 1.52
C PHE A 11 -23.77 -1.95 1.90
N ASN A 12 -24.31 -1.44 3.01
CA ASN A 12 -25.61 -1.84 3.57
C ASN A 12 -25.77 -3.37 3.73
N VAL A 13 -24.72 -4.03 4.23
CA VAL A 13 -24.69 -5.46 4.53
C VAL A 13 -24.29 -5.71 5.98
N SER A 14 -24.45 -6.95 6.46
CA SER A 14 -23.93 -7.31 7.78
C SER A 14 -22.41 -7.52 7.74
N GLU A 15 -21.73 -7.30 8.87
CA GLU A 15 -20.31 -7.65 9.02
C GLU A 15 -20.04 -9.13 8.72
N ARG A 16 -20.98 -10.01 9.09
CA ARG A 16 -20.93 -11.44 8.80
C ARG A 16 -20.89 -11.72 7.31
N MET A 17 -21.64 -10.96 6.50
CA MET A 17 -21.62 -11.09 5.04
C MET A 17 -20.25 -10.71 4.46
N VAL A 18 -19.67 -9.60 4.91
CA VAL A 18 -18.32 -9.17 4.47
C VAL A 18 -17.28 -10.23 4.85
N GLN A 19 -17.37 -10.77 6.06
CA GLN A 19 -16.45 -11.78 6.57
C GLN A 19 -16.61 -13.12 5.84
N TYR A 20 -17.86 -13.50 5.53
CA TYR A 20 -18.19 -14.67 4.71
C TYR A 20 -17.56 -14.54 3.33
N ILE A 21 -17.79 -13.43 2.62
CA ILE A 21 -17.19 -13.17 1.30
C ILE A 21 -15.67 -13.31 1.35
N LEU A 22 -14.99 -12.71 2.33
CA LEU A 22 -13.54 -12.80 2.45
C LEU A 22 -13.06 -14.23 2.78
N SER A 23 -13.84 -15.00 3.55
CA SER A 23 -13.52 -16.39 3.89
C SER A 23 -13.58 -17.34 2.70
N GLU A 24 -14.44 -17.08 1.71
CA GLU A 24 -14.47 -17.83 0.44
C GLU A 24 -13.12 -17.73 -0.33
N TYR A 25 -12.36 -16.66 -0.08
CA TYR A 25 -11.01 -16.48 -0.63
C TYR A 25 -9.89 -16.82 0.37
N ASN A 26 -10.22 -17.33 1.56
CA ASN A 26 -9.27 -17.57 2.66
C ASN A 26 -8.50 -16.30 3.07
N ILE A 27 -9.17 -15.14 3.07
CA ILE A 27 -8.57 -13.84 3.40
C ILE A 27 -9.14 -13.31 4.71
N LYS A 28 -8.28 -12.83 5.62
CA LYS A 28 -8.71 -12.05 6.78
C LYS A 28 -8.89 -10.58 6.40
N PHE A 29 -9.90 -9.91 6.95
CA PHE A 29 -10.15 -8.48 6.67
C PHE A 29 -8.92 -7.58 6.93
N SER A 30 -8.24 -7.80 8.06
CA SER A 30 -7.01 -7.06 8.40
C SER A 30 -5.91 -7.26 7.37
N ASP A 31 -5.76 -8.48 6.84
CA ASP A 31 -4.78 -8.81 5.82
C ASP A 31 -5.15 -8.22 4.46
N PHE A 32 -6.45 -8.22 4.11
CA PHE A 32 -6.96 -7.55 2.91
C PHE A 32 -6.63 -6.06 2.93
N VAL A 33 -6.97 -5.37 4.01
CA VAL A 33 -6.70 -3.93 4.16
C VAL A 33 -5.19 -3.66 4.13
N ALA A 34 -4.39 -4.46 4.84
CA ALA A 34 -2.93 -4.32 4.83
C ALA A 34 -2.32 -4.52 3.44
N ASN A 35 -2.82 -5.50 2.66
CA ASN A 35 -2.41 -5.72 1.27
C ASN A 35 -2.72 -4.49 0.42
N GLU A 36 -3.95 -3.98 0.52
CA GLU A 36 -4.39 -2.85 -0.29
C GLU A 36 -3.62 -1.57 0.04
N ARG A 37 -3.36 -1.29 1.32
CA ARG A 37 -2.50 -0.17 1.74
C ARG A 37 -1.07 -0.29 1.19
N CYS A 38 -0.49 -1.50 1.22
CA CYS A 38 0.84 -1.73 0.65
C CYS A 38 0.86 -1.52 -0.88
N ARG A 39 -0.18 -1.97 -1.57
CA ARG A 39 -0.35 -1.79 -3.02
C ARG A 39 -0.44 -0.30 -3.38
N LEU A 40 -1.26 0.46 -2.66
CA LEU A 40 -1.39 1.91 -2.85
C LEU A 40 -0.06 2.63 -2.59
N LEU A 41 0.65 2.26 -1.51
CA LEU A 41 1.96 2.84 -1.19
C LEU A 41 2.99 2.57 -2.27
N ALA A 42 3.07 1.33 -2.77
CA ALA A 42 3.99 0.99 -3.87
C ALA A 42 3.68 1.81 -5.14
N ASN A 43 2.40 1.93 -5.50
CA ASN A 43 1.97 2.73 -6.65
C ASN A 43 2.34 4.20 -6.50
N LYS A 44 2.09 4.79 -5.33
CA LYS A 44 2.47 6.18 -5.04
C LYS A 44 3.98 6.40 -5.18
N ILE A 45 4.80 5.49 -4.65
CA ILE A 45 6.25 5.56 -4.76
C ILE A 45 6.73 5.38 -6.21
N MET A 46 6.10 4.50 -7.00
CA MET A 46 6.46 4.32 -8.42
C MET A 46 6.13 5.57 -9.25
N ASN A 47 4.98 6.21 -8.98
CA ASN A 47 4.51 7.37 -9.73
C ASN A 47 5.26 8.65 -9.36
N ASP A 48 5.60 8.82 -8.08
CA ASP A 48 6.40 9.95 -7.59
C ASP A 48 7.48 9.46 -6.61
N PRO A 49 8.62 9.00 -7.14
CA PRO A 49 9.70 8.47 -6.32
C PRO A 49 10.46 9.54 -5.56
N TYR A 50 10.32 10.84 -5.87
CA TYR A 50 11.08 11.91 -5.21
C TYR A 50 10.32 12.58 -4.06
N MET A 51 9.01 12.42 -3.99
CA MET A 51 8.21 12.84 -2.84
C MET A 51 8.67 12.19 -1.53
N ASN A 52 8.42 12.85 -0.40
CA ASN A 52 8.71 12.27 0.91
C ASN A 52 7.90 10.99 1.13
N VAL A 53 8.59 9.86 1.35
CA VAL A 53 7.98 8.55 1.55
C VAL A 53 7.04 8.50 2.75
N ASP A 54 7.29 9.30 3.79
CA ASP A 54 6.42 9.35 4.96
C ASP A 54 5.05 9.95 4.61
N ILE A 55 4.99 10.91 3.68
CA ILE A 55 3.71 11.44 3.18
C ILE A 55 2.94 10.33 2.45
N HIS A 56 3.60 9.61 1.54
CA HIS A 56 3.00 8.49 0.83
C HIS A 56 2.48 7.41 1.79
N ILE A 57 3.19 7.14 2.90
CA ILE A 57 2.78 6.20 3.94
C ILE A 57 1.43 6.63 4.54
N TYR A 58 1.30 7.88 4.98
CA TYR A 58 0.06 8.37 5.59
C TYR A 58 -1.09 8.43 4.58
N GLU A 59 -0.82 8.91 3.36
CA GLU A 59 -1.84 8.94 2.29
C GLU A 59 -2.29 7.55 1.84
N SER A 60 -1.47 6.52 2.07
CA SER A 60 -1.84 5.12 1.83
C SER A 60 -2.65 4.52 2.97
N GLY A 61 -3.05 5.32 3.96
CA GLY A 61 -3.96 4.92 5.03
C GLY A 61 -3.29 4.21 6.21
N PHE A 62 -1.96 4.31 6.34
CA PHE A 62 -1.27 3.83 7.55
C PHE A 62 -1.34 4.86 8.68
N ASN A 63 -1.58 4.38 9.90
CA ASN A 63 -1.62 5.24 11.09
C ASN A 63 -0.22 5.49 11.68
N SER A 64 0.80 4.76 11.23
CA SER A 64 2.18 4.96 11.70
C SER A 64 3.20 4.41 10.70
N ILE A 65 4.36 5.08 10.64
CA ILE A 65 5.52 4.67 9.84
C ILE A 65 5.99 3.27 10.23
N THR A 66 6.02 2.96 11.53
CA THR A 66 6.44 1.64 12.03
C THR A 66 5.54 0.51 11.52
N SER A 67 4.22 0.71 11.51
CA SER A 67 3.29 -0.29 10.97
C SER A 67 3.44 -0.46 9.46
N ALA A 68 3.62 0.64 8.73
CA ALA A 68 3.86 0.64 7.29
C ALA A 68 5.14 -0.13 6.94
N ASN A 69 6.26 0.22 7.58
CA ASN A 69 7.55 -0.44 7.36
C ASN A 69 7.45 -1.96 7.56
N ARG A 70 6.81 -2.40 8.65
CA ARG A 70 6.65 -3.82 8.96
C ARG A 70 5.77 -4.53 7.93
N GLN A 71 4.58 -4.00 7.65
CA GLN A 71 3.62 -4.66 6.75
C GLN A 71 4.14 -4.69 5.31
N PHE A 72 4.73 -3.59 4.85
CA PHE A 72 5.27 -3.48 3.50
C PHE A 72 6.48 -4.41 3.31
N LYS A 73 7.42 -4.45 4.27
CA LYS A 73 8.55 -5.40 4.22
C LYS A 73 8.10 -6.85 4.22
N ASN A 74 7.12 -7.21 5.05
CA ASN A 74 6.62 -8.58 5.08
C ASN A 74 5.95 -9.00 3.75
N ARG A 75 5.45 -8.05 2.97
CA ARG A 75 4.70 -8.31 1.73
C ARG A 75 5.52 -8.12 0.45
N LEU A 76 6.45 -7.16 0.42
CA LEU A 76 7.26 -6.81 -0.75
C LEU A 76 8.76 -7.10 -0.57
N GLY A 77 9.19 -7.61 0.59
CA GLY A 77 10.57 -8.00 0.88
C GLY A 77 11.51 -6.86 1.31
N GLU A 78 11.10 -5.61 1.18
CA GLU A 78 11.91 -4.43 1.53
C GLU A 78 11.08 -3.33 2.20
N THR A 79 11.72 -2.35 2.83
CA THR A 79 10.98 -1.22 3.43
C THR A 79 10.55 -0.21 2.36
N PRO A 80 9.50 0.59 2.58
CA PRO A 80 9.07 1.66 1.67
C PRO A 80 10.22 2.58 1.25
N ARG A 81 11.12 2.93 2.17
CA ARG A 81 12.29 3.76 1.87
C ARG A 81 13.28 3.08 0.91
N LYS A 82 13.59 1.80 1.13
CA LYS A 82 14.47 1.04 0.21
C LYS A 82 13.82 0.87 -1.16
N TYR A 83 12.52 0.58 -1.18
CA TYR A 83 11.73 0.52 -2.39
C TYR A 83 11.80 1.86 -3.16
N GLN A 84 11.65 2.99 -2.46
CA GLN A 84 11.76 4.33 -3.05
C GLN A 84 13.16 4.60 -3.63
N GLU A 85 14.23 4.26 -2.91
CA GLU A 85 15.60 4.43 -3.40
C GLU A 85 15.82 3.66 -4.71
N ARG A 86 15.29 2.44 -4.79
CA ARG A 86 15.30 1.64 -6.02
C ARG A 86 14.50 2.28 -7.15
N GLN A 87 13.30 2.82 -6.88
CA GLN A 87 12.50 3.52 -7.89
C GLN A 87 13.17 4.81 -8.38
N LYS A 88 13.84 5.58 -7.50
CA LYS A 88 14.62 6.78 -7.90
C LYS A 88 15.72 6.43 -8.90
N ALA A 89 16.43 5.32 -8.68
CA ALA A 89 17.48 4.87 -9.59
C ALA A 89 16.90 4.51 -10.97
N ILE A 90 15.80 3.75 -11.00
CA ILE A 90 15.10 3.37 -12.24
C ILE A 90 14.62 4.62 -12.98
N TYR A 91 13.96 5.56 -12.28
CA TYR A 91 13.45 6.79 -12.86
C TYR A 91 14.55 7.67 -13.45
N THR A 92 15.67 7.82 -12.72
CA THR A 92 16.82 8.60 -13.19
C THR A 92 17.42 8.00 -14.47
N ASN A 93 17.53 6.67 -14.55
CA ASN A 93 18.05 5.99 -15.73
C ASN A 93 17.13 6.15 -16.95
N ASN A 94 15.81 6.00 -16.75
CA ASN A 94 14.83 6.20 -17.82
C ASN A 94 14.84 7.64 -18.36
N LYS A 95 14.96 8.64 -17.46
CA LYS A 95 15.05 10.05 -17.85
C LYS A 95 16.31 10.35 -18.66
N LYS A 96 17.47 9.77 -18.28
CA LYS A 96 18.72 9.89 -19.05
C LYS A 96 18.55 9.30 -20.46
N ASN A 97 18.03 8.08 -20.58
CA ASN A 97 17.86 7.43 -21.88
C ASN A 97 16.93 8.24 -22.83
N ASN A 98 15.87 8.84 -22.30
CA ASN A 98 14.95 9.68 -23.08
C ASN A 98 15.49 11.08 -23.42
N SER A 99 16.63 11.52 -22.86
CA SER A 99 17.24 12.82 -23.18
C SER A 99 18.40 12.71 -24.18
N PHE A 100 18.76 11.49 -24.58
CA PHE A 100 19.72 11.20 -25.65
C PHE A 100 19.06 10.66 -26.94
N SER A 101 17.72 10.65 -27.00
CA SER A 101 16.92 10.42 -28.21
C SER A 101 16.24 11.72 -28.62
#